data_AF-A0A0R3AQV0-F1
#
_entry.id   AF-A0A0R3AQV0-F1
#
_cell.length_a   1.000
_cell.length_b   1.000
_cell.length_c   1.000
_cell.angle_alpha   90.00
_cell.angle_beta   90.00
_cell.angle_gamma   90.00
#
_symmetry.space_group_name_H-M   'P 1'
#
loop_
_entity.id
_entity.type
_entity.pdbx_description
1 polymer ?
#
loop_
_entity_poly.entity_id
_entity_poly.type
_entity_poly.pdbx_seq_one_letter_code
_entity_poly.pdbx_strand_id
1 'polypeptide(L)' 'MAIEDTRKLIKVTNEGPANGLIALGWTLLAVCVCQDGASQYAEFHLGWQQEGEPAELPRY' A
#
# COMPACT_ATOMS: atom_id res chain seq x y z
N MET A 1 2.13 15.17 -7.03
CA MET A 1 2.82 14.09 -6.29
C MET A 1 4.12 13.83 -7.02
N ALA A 2 5.27 14.19 -6.44
CA ALA A 2 6.56 13.92 -7.05
C ALA A 2 7.11 12.59 -6.49
N ILE A 3 7.85 11.84 -7.31
CA ILE A 3 8.42 10.54 -6.89
C ILE A 3 9.34 10.72 -5.68
N GLU A 4 10.01 11.87 -5.58
CA GLU A 4 10.91 12.25 -4.49
C GLU A 4 10.26 12.30 -3.10
N ASP A 5 8.93 12.51 -3.03
CA ASP A 5 8.20 12.57 -1.76
C ASP A 5 7.95 11.19 -1.15
N THR A 6 8.14 10.10 -1.91
CA THR A 6 7.77 8.75 -1.47
C THR A 6 8.95 8.06 -0.79
N ARG A 7 8.90 7.98 0.55
CA ARG A 7 9.98 7.48 1.39
C ARG A 7 9.95 5.96 1.57
N LYS A 8 8.76 5.35 1.57
CA LYS A 8 8.59 3.89 1.57
C LYS A 8 7.43 3.48 0.67
N LEU A 9 7.54 2.28 0.09
CA LEU A 9 6.51 1.65 -0.72
C LEU A 9 6.16 0.29 -0.11
N ILE A 10 4.88 -0.02 -0.06
CA ILE A 10 4.37 -1.33 0.31
C ILE A 10 3.28 -1.75 -0.68
N LYS A 11 3.13 -3.07 -0.86
CA LYS A 11 2.01 -3.63 -1.59
C LYS A 11 1.27 -4.66 -0.74
N VAL A 12 -0.05 -4.68 -0.85
CA VAL A 12 -0.93 -5.65 -0.20
C VAL A 12 -1.97 -6.14 -1.21
N THR A 13 -2.43 -7.38 -1.06
CA THR A 13 -3.39 -8.01 -1.99
C THR A 13 -4.83 -8.06 -1.46
N ASN A 14 -5.05 -7.52 -0.26
CA ASN A 14 -6.35 -7.51 0.40
C ASN A 14 -6.76 -6.07 0.77
N GLU A 15 -8.05 -5.79 0.65
CA GLU A 15 -8.62 -4.47 0.94
C GLU A 15 -8.50 -4.09 2.43
N GLY A 16 -8.66 -5.06 3.35
CA GLY A 16 -8.55 -4.82 4.78
C GLY A 16 -7.20 -4.22 5.22
N PRO A 17 -6.06 -4.87 4.92
CA PRO A 17 -4.74 -4.31 5.15
C PRO A 17 -4.50 -2.97 4.43
N ALA A 18 -5.04 -2.79 3.22
CA ALA A 18 -4.91 -1.52 2.49
C ALA A 18 -5.60 -0.37 3.24
N ASN A 19 -6.84 -0.58 3.67
CA ASN A 19 -7.59 0.37 4.48
C ASN A 19 -6.92 0.64 5.83
N GLY A 20 -6.33 -0.38 6.46
CA GLY A 20 -5.53 -0.21 7.67
C GLY A 20 -4.33 0.71 7.46
N LEU A 21 -3.59 0.54 6.37
CA LEU A 21 -2.45 1.41 6.02
C LEU A 21 -2.91 2.84 5.72
N ILE A 22 -4.02 3.01 5.00
CA ILE A 22 -4.62 4.32 4.74
C ILE A 22 -4.98 5.03 6.06
N ALA A 23 -5.58 4.30 7.01
CA ALA A 23 -5.91 4.84 8.33
C ALA A 23 -4.66 5.24 9.14
N LEU A 24 -3.52 4.58 8.91
CA LEU A 24 -2.22 4.94 9.50
C LEU A 24 -1.51 6.09 8.75
N GLY A 25 -2.13 6.65 7.71
CA GLY A 25 -1.61 7.80 6.96
C GLY A 25 -0.81 7.45 5.72
N TRP A 26 -0.87 6.20 5.23
CA TRP A 26 -0.34 5.86 3.92
C TRP A 26 -1.24 6.38 2.80
N THR A 27 -0.63 6.72 1.67
CA THR A 27 -1.36 7.18 0.48
C THR A 27 -1.47 6.04 -0.52
N LEU A 28 -2.69 5.75 -0.99
CA LEU A 28 -2.90 4.81 -2.08
C LEU A 28 -2.41 5.42 -3.40
N LEU A 29 -1.42 4.78 -4.02
CA LEU A 29 -0.79 5.27 -5.25
C LEU A 29 -1.37 4.59 -6.49
N ALA A 30 -1.66 3.29 -6.40
CA ALA A 30 -2.21 2.53 -7.51
C ALA A 30 -2.98 1.30 -7.01
N VAL A 31 -3.96 0.89 -7.80
CA VAL A 31 -4.60 -0.43 -7.70
C VAL A 31 -4.35 -1.13 -9.03
N CYS A 32 -3.64 -2.24 -8.97
CA CYS A 32 -3.26 -3.04 -10.13
C CYS A 32 -4.07 -4.32 -10.13
N VAL A 33 -4.68 -4.66 -11.27
CA VAL A 33 -5.21 -6.02 -11.48
C VAL A 33 -4.05 -6.89 -11.95
N CYS A 34 -3.65 -7.82 -11.10
CA CYS A 34 -2.55 -8.73 -11.37
C CYS A 34 -3.11 -10.11 -11.70
N GLN A 35 -2.45 -10.79 -12.65
CA GLN A 35 -2.78 -12.15 -13.04
C GLN A 35 -1.55 -13.02 -12.88
N ASP A 36 -1.68 -14.09 -12.11
CA ASP A 36 -0.67 -15.13 -11.95
C ASP A 36 -1.27 -16.47 -12.40
N GLY A 37 -0.91 -16.87 -13.63
CA GLY A 37 -1.52 -18.03 -14.29
C GLY A 37 -3.03 -17.84 -14.50
N ALA A 38 -3.82 -18.71 -13.86
CA ALA A 38 -5.29 -18.66 -13.89
C ALA A 38 -5.89 -17.80 -12.76
N SER A 39 -5.08 -17.35 -11.80
CA SER A 39 -5.54 -16.56 -10.66
C SER A 39 -5.46 -15.08 -10.98
N GLN A 40 -6.52 -14.33 -10.69
CA GLN A 40 -6.54 -12.87 -10.76
C GLN A 40 -6.76 -12.29 -9.37
N TYR A 41 -6.00 -11.26 -9.02
CA TYR A 41 -6.10 -10.57 -7.74
C TYR A 41 -5.77 -9.08 -7.89
N ALA A 42 -6.27 -8.27 -6.97
CA ALA A 42 -5.90 -6.86 -6.89
C ALA A 42 -4.63 -6.71 -6.04
N GLU A 43 -3.66 -5.92 -6.50
CA GLU A 43 -2.57 -5.40 -5.69
C GLU A 43 -2.82 -3.91 -5.40
N PHE A 44 -2.81 -3.54 -4.12
CA PHE A 44 -2.88 -2.16 -3.65
C PHE A 44 -1.46 -1.70 -3.36
N HIS A 45 -1.01 -0.66 -4.06
CA HIS A 45 0.31 -0.07 -3.89
C HIS A 45 0.17 1.22 -3.08
N LEU A 46 0.83 1.28 -1.93
CA LEU A 46 0.76 2.41 -1.02
C LEU A 46 2.14 3.02 -0.79
N GLY A 47 2.15 4.34 -0.69
CA GLY A 47 3.34 5.14 -0.42
C GLY A 47 3.26 5.85 0.92
N TRP A 48 4.35 5.81 1.66
CA TRP A 48 4.56 6.66 2.83
C TRP A 48 5.27 7.94 2.38
N GLN A 49 4.59 9.07 2.56
CA GLN A 49 5.06 10.39 2.10
C GLN A 49 5.27 11.37 3.26
N GLN A 50 5.03 10.92 4.49
CA GLN A 50 5.19 11.74 5.69
C GLN A 50 6.60 11.61 6.26
N GLU A 51 6.95 12.52 7.15
CA GLU A 51 8.22 12.45 7.86
C GLU A 51 8.20 11.42 9.00
N GLY A 52 9.31 10.72 9.19
CA GLY A 52 9.42 9.64 10.17
C GLY A 52 9.08 8.26 9.61
N GLU A 53 9.12 7.25 10.49
CA GLU A 53 8.77 5.88 10.11
C GLU A 53 7.24 5.65 10.16
N PRO A 54 6.68 4.93 9.17
CA PRO A 54 5.27 4.56 9.21
C PRO A 54 4.99 3.64 10.39
N ALA A 55 3.83 3.83 11.02
CA ALA A 55 3.31 2.87 11.98
C ALA A 55 3.10 1.50 11.29
N GLU A 56 3.54 0.42 11.93
CA GLU A 56 3.35 -0.93 11.41
C GLU A 56 1.89 -1.37 11.57
N LEU A 57 1.36 -2.11 10.59
CA LEU A 57 0.10 -2.81 10.76
C LEU A 57 0.25 -3.86 11.89
N PRO A 58 -0.70 -3.94 12.84
CA PRO A 58 -0.70 -5.02 13.80
C PRO A 58 -0.77 -6.38 13.07
N ARG A 59 0.22 -7.25 13.34
CA ARG A 59 0.20 -8.63 12.87
C ARG A 59 -0.75 -9.42 13.79
N TYR A 60 -1.92 -9.78 13.27
CA TYR A 60 -2.87 -10.67 13.93
C TYR A 60 -2.62 -12.12 13.53
#